data_AF-A0A7S3GQ97-F1
#
_entry.id   AF-A0A7S3GQ97-F1
#
_cell.length_a   1.000
_cell.length_b   1.000
_cell.length_c   1.000
_cell.angle_alpha   90.00
_cell.angle_beta   90.00
_cell.angle_gamma   90.00
#
_symmetry.space_group_name_H-M   'P 1'
#
loop_
_entity.id
_entity.type
_entity.pdbx_description
1 polymer ?
#
loop_
_entity_poly.entity_id
_entity_poly.type
_entity_poly.pdbx_seq_one_letter_code
_entity_poly.pdbx_strand_id
1 'polypeptide(L)'
;FSAPRHSQQPHSHASAYQDKDEPAPGESLEVIPESEVQMQEMARIEFGKRIAAMIGLKALNIKAAYSLPPSQASNNAFCNSYFYSSADNTLLVHTNRLSSSGDFGLIVIHALSHIKVNPADLSNDADPKFLAEFYKNLKILSQDLYKKSVVASTNTSAAANFGSPAGKAADPRGAKMAKFKSQASSRLLDIPANTNSNSNEEAGSNAVGNPAFAHPADYFTAESLHERMKMYAQQGGIPLDYLDRYAAGRGRGNTAFSEQDDA
;
A
#
# COMPACT_ATOMS: atom_id res chain seq x y z
N PHE A 1 -63.80 24.03 -13.95
CA PHE A 1 -62.44 23.66 -14.35
C PHE A 1 -61.58 23.57 -13.10
N SER A 2 -61.54 22.40 -12.46
CA SER A 2 -60.62 22.15 -11.34
C SER A 2 -59.46 21.31 -11.85
N ALA A 3 -58.27 21.90 -11.85
CA ALA A 3 -57.03 21.20 -12.20
C ALA A 3 -56.63 20.26 -11.05
N PRO A 4 -56.12 19.05 -11.34
CA PRO A 4 -55.61 18.16 -10.31
C PRO A 4 -54.23 18.64 -9.82
N ARG A 5 -54.10 18.81 -8.50
CA ARG A 5 -52.81 19.02 -7.81
C ARG A 5 -51.89 17.85 -8.12
N HIS A 6 -50.76 18.14 -8.79
CA HIS A 6 -49.62 17.24 -8.81
C HIS A 6 -49.14 17.04 -7.36
N SER A 7 -49.38 15.85 -6.83
CA SER A 7 -48.72 15.34 -5.65
C SER A 7 -47.22 15.23 -5.93
N GLN A 8 -46.44 16.21 -5.44
CA GLN A 8 -45.00 16.05 -5.33
C GLN A 8 -44.75 14.83 -4.45
N GLN A 9 -44.18 13.77 -5.03
CA GLN A 9 -43.58 12.69 -4.26
C GLN A 9 -42.47 13.29 -3.40
N PRO A 10 -42.40 12.97 -2.10
CA PRO A 10 -41.23 13.35 -1.31
C PRO A 10 -40.03 12.66 -1.92
N HIS A 11 -39.05 13.45 -2.37
CA HIS A 11 -37.75 12.95 -2.75
C HIS A 11 -37.22 12.12 -1.57
N SER A 12 -37.05 10.81 -1.78
CA SER A 12 -36.39 9.93 -0.84
C SER A 12 -35.02 10.50 -0.53
N HIS A 13 -34.83 11.05 0.67
CA HIS A 13 -33.50 11.31 1.17
C HIS A 13 -32.76 9.97 1.11
N ALA A 14 -31.72 9.90 0.29
CA ALA A 14 -30.81 8.76 0.29
C ALA A 14 -30.34 8.59 1.74
N SER A 15 -30.69 7.47 2.36
CA SER A 15 -30.21 7.16 3.71
C SER A 15 -28.69 7.20 3.65
N ALA A 16 -28.06 8.03 4.49
CA ALA A 16 -26.63 7.99 4.68
C ALA A 16 -26.22 6.56 5.06
N TYR A 17 -25.05 6.13 4.62
CA TYR A 17 -24.52 4.84 5.00
C TYR A 17 -24.33 4.81 6.52
N GLN A 18 -24.88 3.79 7.17
CA GLN A 18 -24.64 3.49 8.58
C GLN A 18 -24.01 2.11 8.66
N ASP A 19 -22.94 1.99 9.44
CA ASP A 19 -22.31 0.70 9.61
C ASP A 19 -23.20 -0.24 10.43
N LYS A 20 -23.28 -1.50 10.00
CA LYS A 20 -24.15 -2.51 10.62
C LYS A 20 -23.54 -3.13 11.86
N ASP A 21 -22.21 -3.13 11.90
CA ASP A 21 -21.42 -3.71 12.99
C ASP A 21 -21.08 -2.67 14.06
N GLU A 22 -21.87 -1.58 14.11
CA GLU A 22 -21.67 -0.51 15.06
C GLU A 22 -21.94 -0.99 16.50
N PRO A 23 -20.98 -0.78 17.44
CA PRO A 23 -21.22 -1.12 18.83
C PRO A 23 -22.36 -0.26 19.39
N ALA A 24 -23.05 -0.82 20.39
CA ALA A 24 -24.10 -0.08 21.08
C ALA A 24 -23.51 1.19 21.73
N PRO A 25 -24.27 2.31 21.76
CA PRO A 25 -23.86 3.50 22.48
C PRO A 25 -23.60 3.16 23.95
N GLY A 26 -22.41 3.50 24.45
CA GLY A 26 -22.09 3.39 25.86
C GLY A 26 -22.65 4.56 26.67
N GLU A 27 -22.71 4.43 27.99
CA GLU A 27 -23.14 5.51 28.87
C GLU A 27 -22.00 6.47 29.23
N SER A 28 -20.77 5.94 29.32
CA SER A 28 -19.58 6.68 29.74
C SER A 28 -18.31 6.19 29.03
N LEU A 29 -17.25 7.00 29.08
CA LEU A 29 -15.95 6.70 28.49
C LEU A 29 -15.14 5.77 29.42
N GLU A 30 -14.85 4.56 28.95
CA GLU A 30 -14.01 3.59 29.67
C GLU A 30 -12.79 3.23 28.82
N VAL A 31 -11.65 3.87 29.13
CA VAL A 31 -10.39 3.69 28.41
C VAL A 31 -9.64 2.47 28.95
N ILE A 32 -9.09 1.66 28.04
CA ILE A 32 -8.29 0.49 28.40
C ILE A 32 -6.86 0.92 28.72
N PRO A 33 -6.31 0.55 29.89
CA PRO A 33 -4.89 0.75 30.17
C PRO A 33 -4.02 0.02 29.14
N GLU A 34 -2.92 0.64 28.70
CA GLU A 34 -2.04 0.03 27.69
C GLU A 34 -1.47 -1.34 28.12
N SER A 35 -1.38 -1.61 29.42
CA SER A 35 -0.96 -2.90 29.98
C SER A 35 -1.96 -4.04 29.80
N GLU A 36 -3.24 -3.71 29.58
CA GLU A 36 -4.34 -4.68 29.46
C GLU A 36 -4.72 -4.96 27.99
N VAL A 37 -4.22 -4.14 27.07
CA VAL A 37 -4.47 -4.30 25.62
C VAL A 37 -3.76 -5.55 25.12
N GLN A 38 -4.48 -6.40 24.37
CA GLN A 38 -3.88 -7.61 23.81
C GLN A 38 -2.79 -7.28 22.79
N MET A 39 -1.78 -8.14 22.65
CA MET A 39 -0.65 -7.90 21.73
C MET A 39 -1.11 -7.63 20.28
N GLN A 40 -2.13 -8.35 19.80
CA GLN A 40 -2.66 -8.15 18.45
C GLN A 40 -3.39 -6.81 18.30
N GLU A 41 -4.16 -6.41 19.32
CA GLU A 41 -4.85 -5.11 19.34
C GLU A 41 -3.84 -3.97 19.42
N MET A 42 -2.80 -4.12 20.24
CA MET A 42 -1.70 -3.16 20.32
C MET A 42 -0.99 -3.01 18.96
N ALA A 43 -0.75 -4.12 18.25
CA ALA A 43 -0.19 -4.06 16.90
C ALA A 43 -1.10 -3.30 15.92
N ARG A 44 -2.42 -3.42 16.05
CA ARG A 44 -3.39 -2.62 15.27
C ARG A 44 -3.34 -1.14 15.68
N ILE A 45 -3.30 -0.82 16.97
CA ILE A 45 -3.15 0.57 17.46
C ILE A 45 -1.87 1.21 16.89
N GLU A 46 -0.74 0.52 16.93
CA GLU A 46 0.52 0.98 16.35
C GLU A 46 0.46 1.15 14.83
N PHE A 47 -0.27 0.27 14.14
CA PHE A 47 -0.60 0.46 12.73
C PHE A 47 -1.43 1.73 12.51
N GLY A 48 -2.43 2.00 13.34
CA GLY A 48 -3.23 3.24 13.28
C GLY A 48 -2.38 4.50 13.50
N LYS A 49 -1.50 4.51 14.50
CA LYS A 49 -0.58 5.62 14.76
C LYS A 49 0.34 5.89 13.56
N ARG A 50 0.77 4.82 12.88
CA ARG A 50 1.54 4.94 11.62
C ARG A 50 0.71 5.57 10.50
N ILE A 51 -0.55 5.17 10.34
CA ILE A 51 -1.46 5.81 9.38
C ILE A 51 -1.57 7.31 9.68
N ALA A 52 -1.83 7.68 10.93
CA ALA A 52 -1.93 9.07 11.36
C ALA A 52 -0.66 9.87 11.00
N ALA A 53 0.53 9.30 11.25
CA ALA A 53 1.79 9.92 10.87
C ALA A 53 1.93 10.10 9.34
N MET A 54 1.53 9.10 8.54
CA MET A 54 1.62 9.16 7.07
C MET A 54 0.73 10.26 6.46
N ILE A 55 -0.45 10.49 7.03
CA ILE A 55 -1.37 11.52 6.55
C ILE A 55 -1.11 12.91 7.16
N GLY A 56 -0.11 13.04 8.04
CA GLY A 56 0.32 14.32 8.62
C GLY A 56 -0.14 14.61 10.05
N LEU A 57 -0.83 13.69 10.72
CA LEU A 57 -1.30 13.80 12.11
C LEU A 57 -0.30 13.13 13.09
N LYS A 58 0.95 13.60 13.10
CA LYS A 58 2.07 12.93 13.80
C LYS A 58 1.97 12.93 15.33
N ALA A 59 1.27 13.90 15.91
CA ALA A 59 1.12 14.04 17.36
C ALA A 59 -0.16 13.38 17.89
N LEU A 60 -0.96 12.78 17.02
CA LEU A 60 -2.24 12.18 17.41
C LEU A 60 -2.01 10.85 18.12
N ASN A 61 -2.58 10.73 19.30
CA ASN A 61 -2.55 9.48 20.06
C ASN A 61 -3.76 8.60 19.70
N ILE A 62 -3.59 7.29 19.75
CA ILE A 62 -4.67 6.32 19.53
C ILE A 62 -4.70 5.35 20.69
N LYS A 63 -5.88 5.17 21.29
CA LYS A 63 -6.12 4.29 22.45
C LYS A 63 -7.37 3.44 22.23
N ALA A 64 -7.43 2.30 22.91
CA ALA A 64 -8.61 1.45 22.96
C ALA A 64 -9.55 1.87 24.09
N ALA A 65 -10.85 1.66 23.89
CA ALA A 65 -11.89 1.87 24.90
C ALA A 65 -12.89 0.71 24.88
N TYR A 66 -13.35 0.29 26.07
CA TYR A 66 -14.44 -0.68 26.22
C TYR A 66 -15.80 -0.04 25.96
N SER A 67 -15.95 1.23 26.33
CA SER A 67 -17.18 1.99 26.23
C SER A 67 -16.86 3.42 25.78
N LEU A 68 -17.70 3.96 24.91
CA LEU A 68 -17.60 5.31 24.39
C LEU A 68 -18.87 6.09 24.74
N PRO A 69 -18.79 7.40 24.99
CA PRO A 69 -19.96 8.21 25.29
C PRO A 69 -20.92 8.25 24.09
N PRO A 70 -22.23 8.48 24.30
CA PRO A 70 -23.20 8.55 23.22
C PRO A 70 -22.83 9.65 22.23
N SER A 71 -22.80 9.30 20.95
CA SER A 71 -22.50 10.26 19.89
C SER A 71 -23.74 11.05 19.49
N GLN A 72 -23.56 12.35 19.27
CA GLN A 72 -24.59 13.21 18.68
C GLN A 72 -24.45 13.33 17.15
N ALA A 73 -23.50 12.60 16.56
CA ALA A 73 -23.19 12.66 15.14
C ALA A 73 -24.14 11.77 14.33
N SER A 74 -25.28 12.33 13.94
CA SER A 74 -26.33 11.60 13.21
C SER A 74 -26.02 11.28 11.75
N ASN A 75 -25.03 11.95 11.13
CA ASN A 75 -24.62 11.72 9.74
C ASN A 75 -23.19 11.15 9.64
N ASN A 76 -22.77 10.42 10.67
CA ASN A 76 -21.49 9.73 10.72
C ASN A 76 -21.73 8.22 10.80
N ALA A 77 -21.23 7.48 9.82
CA ALA A 77 -21.46 6.05 9.67
C ALA A 77 -20.89 5.20 10.82
N PHE A 78 -19.97 5.76 11.61
CA PHE A 78 -19.22 5.09 12.67
C PHE A 78 -19.27 5.88 14.00
N CYS A 79 -20.33 6.64 14.22
CA CYS A 79 -20.46 7.60 15.30
C CYS A 79 -20.23 7.01 16.70
N ASN A 80 -20.53 5.74 16.93
CA ASN A 80 -20.33 5.01 18.19
C ASN A 80 -19.06 4.15 18.20
N SER A 81 -18.28 4.14 17.11
CA SER A 81 -17.08 3.29 17.00
C SER A 81 -15.81 3.96 17.47
N TYR A 82 -15.80 5.29 17.55
CA TYR A 82 -14.69 6.07 18.05
C TYR A 82 -15.16 7.37 18.71
N PHE A 83 -14.27 7.94 19.52
CA PHE A 83 -14.43 9.25 20.11
C PHE A 83 -13.12 10.01 19.98
N TYR A 84 -13.19 11.29 19.63
CA TYR A 84 -12.00 12.13 19.52
C TYR A 84 -12.01 13.23 20.57
N SER A 85 -10.98 13.25 21.43
CA SER A 85 -10.71 14.36 22.34
C SER A 85 -9.73 15.32 21.68
N SER A 86 -10.22 16.50 21.27
CA SER A 86 -9.34 17.55 20.74
C SER A 86 -8.46 18.18 21.82
N ALA A 87 -8.81 18.08 23.11
CA ALA A 87 -8.01 18.61 24.21
C ALA A 87 -6.69 17.83 24.36
N ASP A 88 -6.78 16.50 24.28
CA ASP A 88 -5.63 15.60 24.44
C ASP A 88 -5.08 15.08 23.11
N ASN A 89 -5.62 15.57 21.99
CA ASN A 89 -5.33 15.09 20.64
C ASN A 89 -5.33 13.55 20.55
N THR A 90 -6.36 12.94 21.14
CA THR A 90 -6.44 11.49 21.34
C THR A 90 -7.69 10.93 20.67
N LEU A 91 -7.50 9.95 19.79
CA LEU A 91 -8.56 9.13 19.20
C LEU A 91 -8.73 7.86 20.02
N LEU A 92 -9.92 7.69 20.59
CA LEU A 92 -10.35 6.50 21.32
C LEU A 92 -11.17 5.63 20.39
N VAL A 93 -10.79 4.37 20.21
CA VAL A 93 -11.46 3.42 19.33
C VAL A 93 -12.05 2.29 20.17
N HIS A 94 -13.29 1.92 19.87
CA HIS A 94 -13.94 0.81 20.57
C HIS A 94 -13.25 -0.53 20.28
N THR A 95 -13.06 -1.35 21.30
CA THR A 95 -12.50 -2.72 21.19
C THR A 95 -13.11 -3.61 20.14
N ASN A 96 -14.43 -3.54 19.90
CA ASN A 96 -15.11 -4.35 18.89
C ASN A 96 -14.48 -4.18 17.49
N ARG A 97 -13.90 -2.99 17.24
CA ARG A 97 -13.25 -2.63 15.97
C ARG A 97 -11.81 -3.06 15.89
N LEU A 98 -11.19 -3.40 17.01
CA LEU A 98 -9.81 -3.90 17.10
C LEU A 98 -9.72 -5.41 16.80
N SER A 99 -10.84 -6.11 16.58
CA SER A 99 -10.87 -7.54 16.24
C SER A 99 -10.37 -7.82 14.82
N SER A 100 -10.70 -6.95 13.87
CA SER A 100 -10.36 -7.04 12.45
C SER A 100 -9.41 -5.91 12.05
N SER A 101 -8.35 -6.22 11.30
CA SER A 101 -7.45 -5.17 10.77
C SER A 101 -8.13 -4.32 9.68
N GLY A 102 -9.08 -4.89 8.93
CA GLY A 102 -9.85 -4.19 7.92
C GLY A 102 -10.77 -3.13 8.55
N ASP A 103 -11.55 -3.54 9.54
CA ASP A 103 -12.51 -2.66 10.22
C ASP A 103 -11.78 -1.56 10.98
N PHE A 104 -10.76 -1.92 11.74
CA PHE A 104 -9.91 -0.96 12.42
C PHE A 104 -9.31 0.06 11.44
N GLY A 105 -8.73 -0.42 10.33
CA GLY A 105 -8.10 0.44 9.32
C GLY A 105 -9.09 1.41 8.69
N LEU A 106 -10.30 0.94 8.37
CA LEU A 106 -11.37 1.77 7.80
C LEU A 106 -11.86 2.83 8.78
N ILE A 107 -12.06 2.47 10.04
CA ILE A 107 -12.55 3.40 11.07
C ILE A 107 -11.50 4.45 11.39
N VAL A 108 -10.24 4.04 11.51
CA VAL A 108 -9.14 4.98 11.72
C VAL A 108 -9.00 5.93 10.53
N ILE A 109 -9.03 5.46 9.28
CA ILE A 109 -8.91 6.36 8.13
C ILE A 109 -10.11 7.30 8.02
N HIS A 110 -11.32 6.85 8.39
CA HIS A 110 -12.53 7.67 8.48
C HIS A 110 -12.36 8.79 9.53
N ALA A 111 -12.10 8.42 10.78
CA ALA A 111 -11.95 9.36 11.89
C ALA A 111 -10.85 10.38 11.64
N LEU A 112 -9.69 9.93 11.15
CA LEU A 112 -8.57 10.82 10.86
C LEU A 112 -8.86 11.80 9.72
N SER A 113 -9.71 11.42 8.77
CA SER A 113 -10.12 12.31 7.68
C SER A 113 -11.01 13.44 8.20
N HIS A 114 -11.93 13.13 9.11
CA HIS A 114 -12.70 14.16 9.81
C HIS A 114 -11.80 15.07 10.64
N ILE A 115 -10.92 14.53 11.47
CA ILE A 115 -10.00 15.31 12.33
C ILE A 115 -9.15 16.28 11.50
N LYS A 116 -8.74 15.86 10.30
CA LYS A 116 -7.91 16.68 9.42
C LYS A 116 -8.68 17.80 8.74
N VAL A 117 -9.96 17.59 8.44
CA VAL A 117 -10.82 18.59 7.78
C VAL A 117 -11.40 19.56 8.80
N ASN A 118 -11.98 19.03 9.87
CA ASN A 118 -12.59 19.81 10.94
C ASN A 118 -12.53 19.04 12.28
N PRO A 119 -11.52 19.27 13.13
CA PRO A 119 -11.41 18.58 14.41
C PRO A 119 -12.51 18.95 15.42
N ALA A 120 -13.29 20.00 15.17
CA ALA A 120 -14.38 20.44 16.04
C ALA A 120 -15.73 19.77 15.72
N ASP A 121 -15.90 19.24 14.51
CA ASP A 121 -17.14 18.60 14.07
C ASP A 121 -16.85 17.43 13.13
N LEU A 122 -17.09 16.23 13.63
CA LEU A 122 -16.89 14.95 12.92
C LEU A 122 -18.22 14.34 12.48
N SER A 123 -19.31 15.12 12.41
CA SER A 123 -20.67 14.58 12.31
C SER A 123 -21.20 14.31 10.92
N ASN A 124 -20.55 14.81 9.86
CA ASN A 124 -21.11 14.88 8.52
C ASN A 124 -20.25 14.19 7.45
N ASP A 125 -20.57 12.93 7.14
CA ASP A 125 -19.89 12.15 6.10
C ASP A 125 -20.21 12.62 4.67
N ALA A 126 -21.23 13.47 4.49
CA ALA A 126 -21.60 14.03 3.19
C ALA A 126 -20.86 15.35 2.86
N ASP A 127 -20.04 15.89 3.78
CA ASP A 127 -19.23 17.07 3.49
C ASP A 127 -18.24 16.76 2.35
N PRO A 128 -18.28 17.51 1.22
CA PRO A 128 -17.33 17.33 0.12
C PRO A 128 -15.86 17.43 0.55
N LYS A 129 -15.54 18.25 1.57
CA LYS A 129 -14.17 18.36 2.09
C LYS A 129 -13.73 17.08 2.80
N PHE A 130 -14.61 16.53 3.64
CA PHE A 130 -14.40 15.22 4.25
C PHE A 130 -14.22 14.13 3.19
N LEU A 131 -15.12 14.02 2.22
CA LEU A 131 -15.04 13.00 1.17
C LEU A 131 -13.73 13.09 0.38
N ALA A 132 -13.32 14.30 -0.02
CA ALA A 132 -12.06 14.50 -0.72
C ALA A 132 -10.85 14.04 0.10
N GLU A 133 -10.81 14.36 1.39
CA GLU A 133 -9.71 13.96 2.27
C GLU A 133 -9.77 12.46 2.60
N PHE A 134 -10.95 11.88 2.78
CA PHE A 134 -11.17 10.45 3.00
C PHE A 134 -10.66 9.61 1.83
N TYR A 135 -11.04 9.91 0.59
CA TYR A 135 -10.56 9.17 -0.57
C TYR A 135 -9.06 9.36 -0.81
N LYS A 136 -8.52 10.54 -0.51
CA LYS A 136 -7.07 10.79 -0.57
C LYS A 136 -6.31 9.95 0.46
N ASN A 137 -6.79 9.92 1.70
CA ASN A 137 -6.17 9.14 2.78
C ASN A 137 -6.31 7.63 2.53
N LEU A 138 -7.43 7.17 1.97
CA LEU A 138 -7.61 5.78 1.55
C LEU A 138 -6.59 5.38 0.47
N LYS A 139 -6.32 6.24 -0.52
CA LYS A 139 -5.27 6.01 -1.53
C LYS A 139 -3.88 5.91 -0.90
N ILE A 140 -3.55 6.78 0.07
CA ILE A 140 -2.27 6.74 0.79
C ILE A 140 -2.13 5.40 1.52
N LEU A 141 -3.18 4.97 2.22
CA LEU A 141 -3.22 3.69 2.93
C LEU A 141 -3.02 2.51 1.95
N SER A 142 -3.77 2.46 0.85
CA SER A 142 -3.64 1.39 -0.15
C SER A 142 -2.24 1.34 -0.76
N GLN A 143 -1.63 2.49 -1.04
CA GLN A 143 -0.25 2.57 -1.55
C GLN A 143 0.78 2.04 -0.53
N ASP A 144 0.63 2.36 0.75
CA ASP A 144 1.52 1.83 1.79
C ASP A 144 1.38 0.32 1.95
N LEU A 145 0.14 -0.20 1.98
CA LEU A 145 -0.14 -1.63 2.05
C LEU A 145 0.45 -2.39 0.84
N TYR A 146 0.33 -1.84 -0.37
CA TYR A 146 0.93 -2.43 -1.57
C TYR A 146 2.47 -2.43 -1.52
N LYS A 147 3.09 -1.32 -1.11
CA LYS A 147 4.56 -1.25 -0.95
C LYS A 147 5.06 -2.31 0.05
N LYS A 148 4.35 -2.48 1.17
CA LYS A 148 4.69 -3.46 2.20
C LYS A 148 4.50 -4.90 1.73
N SER A 149 3.44 -5.20 0.97
CA SER A 149 3.23 -6.55 0.46
C SER A 149 4.32 -6.94 -0.55
N VAL A 150 4.73 -6.03 -1.44
CA VAL A 150 5.83 -6.27 -2.40
C VAL A 150 7.16 -6.52 -1.68
N VAL A 151 7.47 -5.76 -0.63
CA VAL A 151 8.69 -5.95 0.18
C VAL A 151 8.65 -7.29 0.94
N ALA A 152 7.49 -7.67 1.48
CA ALA A 152 7.34 -8.97 2.15
C ALA A 152 7.50 -10.14 1.16
N SER A 153 6.94 -10.03 -0.04
CA SER A 153 7.07 -11.05 -1.09
C SER A 153 8.50 -11.21 -1.62
N THR A 154 9.25 -10.11 -1.74
CA THR A 154 10.67 -10.13 -2.16
C THR A 154 11.60 -10.68 -1.08
N ASN A 155 11.34 -10.40 0.20
CA ASN A 155 12.12 -10.97 1.30
C ASN A 155 11.88 -12.47 1.51
N THR A 156 10.67 -12.96 1.21
CA THR A 156 10.32 -14.38 1.34
C THR A 156 10.96 -15.24 0.24
N SER A 157 11.14 -14.69 -0.96
CA SER A 157 11.79 -15.38 -2.09
C SER A 157 13.31 -15.49 -1.93
N ALA A 158 13.95 -14.62 -1.15
CA ALA A 158 15.37 -14.75 -0.79
C ALA A 158 15.63 -15.84 0.28
N ALA A 159 14.66 -16.12 1.16
CA ALA A 159 14.78 -17.14 2.21
C ALA A 159 14.45 -18.57 1.73
N ALA A 160 13.67 -18.71 0.66
CA ALA A 160 13.24 -20.02 0.13
C ALA A 160 14.31 -20.76 -0.68
N ASN A 161 15.45 -20.13 -0.99
CA ASN A 161 16.52 -20.72 -1.81
C ASN A 161 17.67 -21.33 -1.00
N PHE A 162 17.55 -21.42 0.33
CA PHE A 162 18.52 -22.08 1.19
C PHE A 162 17.91 -23.33 1.84
N GLY A 163 17.74 -24.38 1.02
CA GLY A 163 17.16 -25.66 1.42
C GLY A 163 17.84 -26.87 0.76
N SER A 164 19.11 -27.12 1.15
CA SER A 164 19.83 -28.41 1.31
C SER A 164 19.96 -29.43 0.16
N PRO A 165 21.09 -30.17 0.07
CA PRO A 165 21.18 -31.41 0.85
C PRO A 165 22.52 -31.60 1.61
N ALA A 166 22.45 -32.57 2.53
CA ALA A 166 23.41 -33.00 3.53
C ALA A 166 24.88 -33.22 3.08
N GLY A 167 25.82 -32.97 3.99
CA GLY A 167 27.17 -33.54 3.89
C GLY A 167 28.23 -32.98 4.87
N LYS A 168 28.38 -33.66 6.02
CA LYS A 168 29.59 -33.84 6.86
C LYS A 168 30.31 -32.63 7.49
N ALA A 169 30.73 -32.88 8.74
CA ALA A 169 31.42 -31.99 9.67
C ALA A 169 32.86 -31.63 9.29
N ALA A 170 33.30 -30.40 9.63
CA ALA A 170 34.59 -30.11 10.28
C ALA A 170 34.78 -28.59 10.59
N ASP A 171 35.13 -28.32 11.85
CA ASP A 171 35.99 -27.25 12.42
C ASP A 171 35.63 -25.74 12.34
N PRO A 172 35.70 -24.98 13.46
CA PRO A 172 35.49 -23.52 13.48
C PRO A 172 36.79 -22.75 13.73
N ARG A 173 37.46 -22.23 12.69
CA ARG A 173 38.44 -21.13 12.86
C ARG A 173 38.47 -20.19 11.66
N GLY A 174 38.11 -18.93 11.92
CA GLY A 174 38.54 -17.79 11.09
C GLY A 174 37.44 -16.96 10.44
N ALA A 175 36.61 -16.27 11.23
CA ALA A 175 35.75 -15.20 10.71
C ALA A 175 36.54 -13.88 10.61
N LYS A 176 37.05 -13.54 9.42
CA LYS A 176 37.40 -12.15 9.07
C LYS A 176 36.17 -11.49 8.45
N MET A 177 35.67 -10.50 9.16
CA MET A 177 34.47 -9.72 8.88
C MET A 177 34.75 -8.75 7.71
N ALA A 178 34.29 -9.10 6.50
CA ALA A 178 34.29 -8.18 5.36
C ALA A 178 33.05 -7.28 5.43
N LYS A 179 33.30 -5.99 5.59
CA LYS A 179 32.31 -4.91 5.74
C LYS A 179 31.75 -4.57 4.36
N PHE A 180 30.61 -5.13 3.98
CA PHE A 180 29.90 -4.70 2.76
C PHE A 180 29.05 -3.47 3.05
N LYS A 181 29.47 -2.36 2.45
CA LYS A 181 28.79 -1.06 2.43
C LYS A 181 27.67 -1.16 1.38
N SER A 182 26.41 -1.24 1.79
CA SER A 182 25.28 -1.20 0.84
C SER A 182 25.01 0.24 0.40
N GLN A 183 25.71 0.67 -0.65
CA GLN A 183 25.22 1.77 -1.49
C GLN A 183 24.25 1.19 -2.52
N ALA A 184 23.02 0.90 -2.10
CA ALA A 184 21.92 0.61 -3.00
C ALA A 184 21.17 1.92 -3.27
N SER A 185 21.69 2.72 -4.20
CA SER A 185 20.90 3.78 -4.82
C SER A 185 19.89 3.09 -5.73
N SER A 186 18.66 2.94 -5.24
CA SER A 186 17.55 2.38 -6.00
C SER A 186 17.15 3.34 -7.13
N ARG A 187 17.84 3.24 -8.27
CA ARG A 187 17.53 3.97 -9.52
C ARG A 187 16.74 3.10 -10.51
N LEU A 188 16.05 2.08 -10.00
CA LEU A 188 15.49 1.00 -10.82
C LEU A 188 14.05 1.23 -11.30
N LEU A 189 13.43 2.37 -10.94
CA LEU A 189 12.06 2.73 -11.34
C LEU A 189 11.90 4.23 -11.64
N ASP A 190 12.92 4.88 -12.19
CA ASP A 190 12.73 6.21 -12.79
C ASP A 190 12.07 6.03 -14.17
N ILE A 191 10.75 5.92 -14.15
CA ILE A 191 9.92 6.15 -15.32
C ILE A 191 9.78 7.67 -15.43
N PRO A 192 10.22 8.34 -16.52
CA PRO A 192 9.92 9.75 -16.67
C PRO A 192 8.41 9.93 -16.70
N ALA A 193 7.90 10.67 -15.72
CA ALA A 193 6.50 11.04 -15.65
C ALA A 193 6.16 11.90 -16.88
N ASN A 194 5.48 11.30 -17.85
CA ASN A 194 4.86 12.07 -18.93
C ASN A 194 3.67 12.84 -18.33
N THR A 195 3.94 14.07 -17.94
CA THR A 195 2.92 15.08 -17.65
C THR A 195 2.55 15.74 -18.97
N ASN A 196 1.28 15.55 -19.34
CA ASN A 196 0.64 16.01 -20.55
C ASN A 196 0.73 17.54 -20.74
N SER A 197 1.16 18.06 -21.89
CA SER A 197 0.63 19.30 -22.50
C SER A 197 1.33 19.69 -23.80
N ASN A 198 0.51 20.09 -24.77
CA ASN A 198 0.86 20.81 -25.99
C ASN A 198 1.78 22.01 -25.72
N SER A 199 2.89 22.03 -26.47
CA SER A 199 3.56 23.15 -27.15
C SER A 199 3.50 24.56 -26.51
N ASN A 200 4.65 25.03 -26.01
CA ASN A 200 5.35 26.16 -26.62
C ASN A 200 6.82 26.24 -26.18
N GLU A 201 7.63 26.76 -27.09
CA GLU A 201 9.09 26.79 -27.16
C GLU A 201 9.78 27.55 -26.01
N GLU A 202 10.93 27.08 -25.54
CA GLU A 202 12.24 27.76 -25.66
C GLU A 202 13.34 27.07 -24.84
N ALA A 203 14.57 27.21 -25.33
CA ALA A 203 15.77 26.52 -24.92
C ALA A 203 16.21 26.76 -23.47
N GLY A 204 16.80 25.73 -22.84
CA GLY A 204 17.46 25.86 -21.54
C GLY A 204 18.04 24.55 -21.03
N SER A 205 19.28 24.26 -21.44
CA SER A 205 20.11 23.14 -21.02
C SER A 205 20.29 23.01 -19.50
N ASN A 206 20.00 21.84 -18.93
CA ASN A 206 20.90 21.14 -18.00
C ASN A 206 20.36 19.74 -17.65
N ALA A 207 20.85 18.75 -18.39
CA ALA A 207 20.68 17.34 -18.08
C ALA A 207 21.74 16.91 -17.05
N VAL A 208 21.31 16.19 -16.01
CA VAL A 208 22.13 15.12 -15.42
C VAL A 208 21.29 13.85 -15.45
N GLY A 209 20.99 13.38 -16.68
CA GLY A 209 20.32 12.13 -16.99
C GLY A 209 21.29 11.18 -17.67
N ASN A 210 21.37 9.96 -17.16
CA ASN A 210 22.26 8.90 -17.63
C ASN A 210 21.92 8.50 -19.10
N PRO A 211 22.89 8.30 -20.00
CA PRO A 211 22.65 8.25 -21.44
C PRO A 211 22.44 6.81 -21.92
N ALA A 212 21.33 6.17 -21.57
CA ALA A 212 21.09 4.80 -22.03
C ALA A 212 19.95 4.65 -23.04
N PHE A 213 18.83 5.38 -22.95
CA PHE A 213 17.75 5.22 -23.94
C PHE A 213 17.00 6.54 -24.14
N ALA A 214 17.31 7.24 -25.23
CA ALA A 214 16.73 8.55 -25.54
C ALA A 214 15.35 8.46 -26.20
N HIS A 215 14.94 7.30 -26.72
CA HIS A 215 13.66 7.10 -27.39
C HIS A 215 12.89 5.88 -26.85
N PRO A 216 11.57 5.96 -26.60
CA PRO A 216 10.76 4.83 -26.11
C PRO A 216 10.74 3.61 -27.03
N ALA A 217 11.00 3.81 -28.33
CA ALA A 217 11.08 2.74 -29.32
C ALA A 217 12.33 1.85 -29.11
N ASP A 218 13.42 2.43 -28.62
CA ASP A 218 14.67 1.71 -28.37
C ASP A 218 14.57 0.79 -27.16
N TYR A 219 13.56 1.01 -26.31
CA TYR A 219 13.23 0.15 -25.17
C TYR A 219 12.63 -1.20 -25.56
N PHE A 220 12.24 -1.43 -26.81
CA PHE A 220 11.72 -2.75 -27.24
C PHE A 220 12.55 -3.40 -28.35
N THR A 221 13.73 -2.85 -28.65
CA THR A 221 14.65 -3.48 -29.59
C THR A 221 15.16 -4.82 -29.04
N ALA A 222 15.43 -5.76 -29.93
CA ALA A 222 15.95 -7.07 -29.55
C ALA A 222 17.26 -6.95 -28.75
N GLU A 223 18.07 -5.94 -29.06
CA GLU A 223 19.34 -5.66 -28.38
C GLU A 223 19.12 -5.13 -26.95
N SER A 224 18.24 -4.15 -26.75
CA SER A 224 17.98 -3.61 -25.40
C SER A 224 17.22 -4.59 -24.50
N LEU A 225 16.40 -5.48 -25.08
CA LEU A 225 15.76 -6.58 -24.36
C LEU A 225 16.79 -7.63 -23.94
N HIS A 226 17.74 -7.97 -24.82
CA HIS A 226 18.81 -8.92 -24.53
C HIS A 226 19.74 -8.41 -23.42
N GLU A 227 20.09 -7.13 -23.45
CA GLU A 227 20.91 -6.49 -22.43
C GLU A 227 20.21 -6.47 -21.06
N ARG A 228 18.91 -6.17 -21.03
CA ARG A 228 18.12 -6.28 -19.80
C ARG A 228 17.99 -7.72 -19.31
N MET A 229 17.82 -8.69 -20.21
CA MET A 229 17.82 -10.12 -19.84
C MET A 229 19.15 -10.54 -19.21
N LYS A 230 20.29 -10.05 -19.72
CA LYS A 230 21.61 -10.29 -19.11
C LYS A 230 21.70 -9.70 -17.70
N MET A 231 21.20 -8.48 -17.50
CA MET A 231 21.15 -7.84 -16.18
C MET A 231 20.29 -8.63 -15.19
N TYR A 232 19.12 -9.11 -15.60
CA TYR A 232 18.27 -9.96 -14.76
C TYR A 232 18.93 -11.31 -14.43
N ALA A 233 19.61 -11.93 -15.40
CA ALA A 233 20.32 -13.18 -15.17
C ALA A 233 21.48 -13.02 -14.18
N GLN A 234 22.24 -11.93 -14.27
CA GLN A 234 23.33 -11.64 -13.34
C GLN A 234 22.81 -11.36 -11.92
N GLN A 235 21.67 -10.68 -11.80
CA GLN A 235 21.05 -10.40 -10.49
C GLN A 235 20.34 -11.63 -9.89
N GLY A 236 19.88 -12.56 -10.73
CA GLY A 236 19.25 -13.83 -10.36
C GLY A 236 20.20 -15.02 -10.24
N GLY A 237 21.51 -14.83 -10.42
CA GLY A 237 22.51 -15.90 -10.30
C GLY A 237 22.51 -16.93 -11.43
N ILE A 238 21.91 -16.62 -12.58
CA ILE A 238 21.90 -17.47 -13.76
C ILE A 238 23.21 -17.26 -14.54
N PRO A 239 24.00 -18.33 -14.83
CA PRO A 239 25.24 -18.20 -15.59
C PRO A 239 24.99 -17.57 -16.98
N LEU A 240 25.73 -16.51 -17.30
CA LEU A 240 25.55 -15.73 -18.54
C LEU A 240 25.73 -16.57 -19.82
N ASP A 241 26.54 -17.62 -19.77
CA ASP A 241 26.73 -18.60 -20.86
C ASP A 241 25.43 -19.27 -21.33
N TYR A 242 24.40 -19.32 -20.48
CA TYR A 242 23.11 -19.90 -20.82
C TYR A 242 22.33 -19.01 -21.79
N LEU A 243 22.45 -17.69 -21.67
CA LEU A 243 21.79 -16.71 -22.54
C LEU A 243 22.47 -16.60 -23.90
N ASP A 244 23.81 -16.70 -23.93
CA ASP A 244 24.57 -16.61 -25.17
C ASP A 244 24.32 -17.83 -26.09
N ARG A 245 24.04 -19.02 -25.53
CA ARG A 245 23.63 -20.20 -26.34
C ARG A 245 22.28 -20.03 -27.01
N TYR A 246 21.32 -19.38 -26.36
CA TYR A 246 20.01 -19.11 -26.94
C TYR A 246 20.08 -18.06 -28.05
N ALA A 247 21.00 -17.09 -27.94
CA ALA A 247 21.26 -16.13 -29.01
C ALA A 247 21.99 -16.78 -30.21
N ALA A 248 22.93 -17.70 -29.95
CA ALA A 248 23.72 -18.37 -30.98
C ALA A 248 22.98 -19.52 -31.71
N GLY A 249 21.83 -19.98 -31.20
CA GLY A 249 21.09 -21.14 -31.71
C GLY A 249 20.28 -20.93 -33.00
N ARG A 250 20.27 -19.73 -33.60
CA ARG A 250 19.51 -19.42 -34.83
C ARG A 250 20.28 -19.62 -36.13
N GLY A 251 21.25 -20.53 -36.17
CA GLY A 251 22.05 -20.72 -37.38
C GLY A 251 22.94 -21.95 -37.42
N ARG A 252 22.42 -23.16 -37.16
CA ARG A 252 23.10 -24.41 -37.59
C ARG A 252 22.16 -25.62 -37.63
N GLY A 253 22.02 -26.20 -38.82
CA GLY A 253 21.90 -27.65 -38.98
C GLY A 253 20.49 -28.22 -39.13
N ASN A 254 19.87 -27.95 -40.28
CA ASN A 254 18.90 -28.86 -40.88
C ASN A 254 19.64 -30.17 -41.25
N THR A 255 19.50 -31.23 -40.45
CA THR A 255 19.81 -32.60 -40.90
C THR A 255 18.53 -33.42 -40.78
N ALA A 256 17.94 -33.64 -41.95
CA ALA A 256 16.81 -34.50 -42.20
C ALA A 256 17.03 -35.89 -41.57
N PHE A 257 16.07 -36.33 -40.77
CA PHE A 257 15.92 -37.72 -40.40
C PHE A 257 15.08 -38.36 -41.51
N SER A 258 15.72 -39.19 -42.33
CA SER A 258 15.11 -39.96 -43.41
C SER A 258 14.17 -41.02 -42.86
N GLU A 259 12.92 -40.99 -43.33
CA GLU A 259 12.06 -42.17 -43.47
C GLU A 259 12.81 -43.24 -44.28
N GLN A 260 12.87 -44.46 -43.74
CA GLN A 260 12.78 -45.66 -44.57
C GLN A 260 12.28 -46.86 -43.75
N ASP A 261 11.41 -47.59 -44.43
CA ASP A 261 10.60 -48.74 -44.03
C ASP A 261 11.40 -49.94 -43.51
N ASP A 262 10.77 -50.74 -42.65
CA ASP A 262 10.34 -52.12 -42.98
C ASP A 262 10.18 -52.96 -41.70
N ALA A 263 8.93 -53.29 -41.38
CA ALA A 263 8.44 -54.63 -40.98
C ALA A 263 6.92 -54.63 -40.87
#